data_AF-A0A450SS41-F1
#
_entry.id   AF-A0A450SS41-F1
#
_cell.length_a   1.000
_cell.length_b   1.000
_cell.length_c   1.000
_cell.angle_alpha   90.00
_cell.angle_beta   90.00
_cell.angle_gamma   90.00
#
_symmetry.space_group_name_H-M   'P 1'
#
loop_
_entity.id
_entity.type
_entity.pdbx_description
1 polymer ?
#
loop_
_entity_poly.entity_id
_entity_poly.type
_entity_poly.pdbx_seq_one_letter_code
_entity_poly.pdbx_strand_id
1 'polypeptide(L)' 'MRAVFEVLGVRNVLAKSIGSSNAINVVRATILGLSRMHDAEGIAAKRGKTVEGLFS' A
#
# COMPACT_ATOMS: atom_id res chain seq x y z
N MET A 1 6.10 2.44 11.53
CA MET A 1 6.03 2.25 10.06
C MET A 1 7.30 1.60 9.53
N ARG A 2 8.50 2.18 9.73
CA ARG A 2 9.79 1.59 9.30
C ARG A 2 9.91 0.08 9.58
N ALA A 3 9.76 -0.34 10.84
CA ALA A 3 9.85 -1.75 11.21
C ALA A 3 8.86 -2.66 10.47
N VAL A 4 7.65 -2.16 10.17
CA VAL A 4 6.65 -2.89 9.37
C VAL A 4 7.15 -3.06 7.94
N PHE A 5 7.66 -2.00 7.33
CA PHE A 5 8.19 -2.04 5.97
C PHE A 5 9.43 -2.93 5.83
N GLU A 6 10.34 -2.90 6.78
CA GLU A 6 11.55 -3.73 6.79
C GLU A 6 11.22 -5.23 6.83
N VAL A 7 10.32 -5.64 7.73
CA VAL A 7 9.89 -7.05 7.84
C VAL A 7 9.12 -7.53 6.61
N LEU A 8 8.37 -6.64 5.96
CA LEU A 8 7.65 -6.95 4.71
C LEU A 8 8.54 -6.84 3.46
N GLY A 9 9.82 -6.45 3.59
CA GLY A 9 10.75 -6.34 2.46
C GLY A 9 10.56 -5.09 1.59
N VAL A 10 9.82 -4.08 2.05
CA VAL A 10 9.59 -2.82 1.34
C VAL A 10 10.82 -1.92 1.50
N ARG A 11 11.66 -1.86 0.46
CA ARG A 11 12.95 -1.16 0.47
C ARG A 11 12.87 0.31 0.05
N ASN A 12 12.04 0.60 -0.95
CA ASN A 12 11.94 1.93 -1.57
C ASN A 12 10.54 2.50 -1.33
N VAL A 13 10.39 3.30 -0.27
CA VAL A 13 9.11 3.90 0.10
C VAL A 13 9.32 5.24 0.81
N LEU A 14 8.50 6.23 0.44
CA LEU A 14 8.33 7.47 1.21
C LEU A 14 7.07 7.34 2.07
N ALA A 15 7.19 7.59 3.37
CA ALA A 15 6.06 7.51 4.29
C ALA A 15 6.15 8.58 5.38
N LYS A 16 5.00 9.14 5.74
CA LYS A 16 4.84 10.09 6.85
C LYS A 16 3.56 9.78 7.61
N SER A 17 3.66 9.70 8.94
CA SER A 17 2.49 9.65 9.81
C SER A 17 2.01 11.08 10.05
N ILE A 18 0.74 11.33 9.79
CA ILE A 18 0.05 12.61 10.00
C ILE A 18 -1.04 12.36 11.06
N GLY A 19 -1.22 13.30 11.99
CA GLY A 19 -2.13 13.13 13.14
C GLY A 19 -1.44 12.46 14.34
N SER A 20 -2.16 11.56 15.03
CA SER A 20 -1.66 10.89 16.24
C SER A 20 -0.42 10.04 15.96
N SER A 21 0.56 10.11 16.87
CA SER A 21 1.79 9.33 16.82
C SER A 21 1.75 8.05 17.69
N ASN A 22 0.58 7.64 18.18
CA ASN A 22 0.43 6.42 18.96
C ASN A 22 0.90 5.18 18.15
N ALA A 23 1.87 4.45 18.68
CA ALA A 23 2.54 3.37 17.95
C ALA A 23 1.59 2.25 17.48
N ILE A 24 0.64 1.84 18.32
CA ILE A 24 -0.31 0.77 17.99
C ILE A 24 -1.19 1.18 16.81
N ASN A 25 -1.71 2.41 16.85
CA ASN A 25 -2.58 2.91 15.79
C ASN A 25 -1.81 3.15 14.49
N VAL A 26 -0.57 3.63 14.56
CA VAL A 26 0.29 3.77 13.38
C VAL A 26 0.56 2.43 12.71
N VAL A 27 0.84 1.37 13.47
CA VAL A 27 1.03 0.01 12.92
C VAL A 27 -0.27 -0.49 12.29
N ARG A 28 -1.41 -0.39 12.98
CA ARG A 28 -2.72 -0.80 12.44
C ARG A 28 -3.07 -0.05 11.15
N ALA A 29 -2.87 1.26 11.11
CA ALA A 29 -3.10 2.08 9.94
C ALA A 29 -2.17 1.68 8.77
N THR A 30 -0.91 1.38 9.06
CA THR A 30 0.06 0.93 8.03
C THR A 30 -0.40 -0.39 7.41
N ILE A 31 -0.75 -1.38 8.23
CA ILE A 31 -1.23 -2.69 7.75
C ILE A 31 -2.51 -2.51 6.93
N LEU A 32 -3.48 -1.74 7.44
CA LEU A 32 -4.73 -1.47 6.73
C LEU A 32 -4.49 -0.81 5.36
N GLY A 33 -3.55 0.13 5.26
CA GLY A 33 -3.18 0.78 4.01
C GLY A 33 -2.60 -0.22 3.01
N LEU A 34 -1.65 -1.05 3.45
CA LEU A 34 -1.02 -2.07 2.61
C LEU A 34 -2.03 -3.13 2.15
N SER A 35 -2.92 -3.60 3.03
CA SER A 35 -3.95 -4.59 2.68
C SER A 35 -5.01 -4.09 1.68
N ARG A 36 -5.11 -2.77 1.48
CA ARG A 36 -6.03 -2.14 0.52
C ARG A 36 -5.35 -1.77 -0.79
N MET A 37 -4.04 -1.96 -0.91
CA MET A 37 -3.36 -1.76 -2.17
C MET A 37 -3.87 -2.77 -3.20
N HIS A 38 -4.01 -2.30 -4.43
CA HIS A 38 -4.36 -3.15 -5.56
C HIS A 38 -3.19 -3.17 -6.54
N ASP A 39 -2.97 -4.32 -7.14
CA ASP A 39 -2.09 -4.51 -8.27
C ASP A 39 -2.77 -4.12 -9.58
N ALA A 40 -1.98 -3.85 -10.61
CA ALA A 40 -2.48 -3.39 -11.90
C ALA A 40 -3.39 -4.44 -12.57
N GLU A 41 -3.03 -5.71 -12.47
CA GLU A 41 -3.77 -6.84 -13.02
C GLU A 41 -5.16 -6.96 -12.37
N GLY A 42 -5.22 -6.91 -11.04
CA GLY A 42 -6.48 -6.93 -10.30
C GLY A 42 -7.43 -5.78 -10.68
N ILE A 43 -6.89 -4.56 -10.88
CA ILE A 43 -7.69 -3.41 -11.32
C ILE A 43 -8.13 -3.55 -12.78
N ALA A 44 -7.25 -4.01 -13.66
CA ALA A 44 -7.55 -4.22 -15.08
C ALA A 44 -8.66 -5.26 -15.26
N ALA A 45 -8.56 -6.41 -14.58
CA ALA A 45 -9.59 -7.45 -14.57
C ALA A 45 -10.93 -6.93 -14.03
N LYS A 46 -10.91 -6.18 -12.91
CA LYS A 46 -12.12 -5.58 -12.34
C LYS A 46 -12.80 -4.59 -13.30
N ARG A 47 -12.03 -3.94 -14.17
CA ARG A 47 -12.52 -2.95 -15.15
C ARG A 47 -12.76 -3.53 -16.55
N GLY A 48 -12.47 -4.81 -16.78
CA GLY A 48 -12.59 -5.46 -18.10
C GLY A 48 -11.63 -4.89 -19.16
N LYS A 49 -10.47 -4.36 -18.74
CA LYS A 49 -9.43 -3.81 -19.63
C LYS A 49 -8.18 -4.68 -19.57
N THR A 50 -7.31 -4.57 -20.58
CA THR A 50 -5.94 -5.08 -20.48
C THR A 50 -5.11 -4.16 -19.59
N VAL A 51 -3.97 -4.68 -19.09
CA VAL A 51 -3.05 -3.88 -18.26
C VAL A 51 -2.46 -2.74 -19.09
N GLU A 52 -2.09 -2.96 -20.36
CA GLU A 52 -1.62 -1.87 -21.23
C GLU A 52 -2.71 -0.82 -21.43
N GLY A 53 -3.96 -1.27 -21.67
CA GLY A 53 -5.14 -0.40 -21.82
C GLY A 53 -5.52 0.39 -20.56
N LEU A 54 -4.91 0.08 -19.42
CA LEU A 54 -5.10 0.80 -18.16
C LEU A 54 -4.16 2.00 -18.03
N PHE A 55 -2.97 1.92 -18.66
CA PHE A 55 -1.90 2.91 -18.56
C PHE A 55 -1.67 3.71 -19.86
N SER A 56 -2.30 3.29 -20.96
CA SER A 56 -2.46 4.06 -22.20
C SER A 56 -3.56 5.10 -22.08
#